data_AF-A0A9C8GH59-F1
#
_entry.id   AF-A0A9C8GH59-F1
#
_cell.length_a   1.000
_cell.length_b   1.000
_cell.length_c   1.000
_cell.angle_alpha   90.00
_cell.angle_beta   90.00
_cell.angle_gamma   90.00
#
_symmetry.space_group_name_H-M   'P 1'
#
loop_
_entity.id
_entity.type
_entity.pdbx_description
1 polymer ?
#
loop_
_entity_poly.entity_id
_entity_poly.type
_entity_poly.pdbx_seq_one_letter_code
_entity_poly.pdbx_strand_id
1 'polypeptide(L)'
;MPMYHPSFDALDLADTLFQEIGNRTPGYEGRVGVAWYWHLPGGIIAVAHLDHAVTPERWDLIRARASNSRAGIFSEADFPFKVYGTSPTSPPFIHDMQGRAEWSNRLYFQMGELIDELVHWIEMLHAMAISPQVNPPASFPALSGLERRLVRYAMEALDGQFVLKSLYEAFQGEISRSRLSSLAQTWEMNNLLTGHPRRVTYALMALADEA
;
A
#
# COMPACT_ATOMS: atom_id res chain seq x y z
N MET A 1 -16.26 14.23 -14.26
CA MET A 1 -14.98 14.12 -13.53
C MET A 1 -13.86 14.39 -14.52
N PRO A 2 -12.83 15.19 -14.17
CA PRO A 2 -11.68 15.38 -15.04
C PRO A 2 -11.02 14.02 -15.30
N MET A 3 -10.71 13.72 -16.56
CA MET A 3 -9.97 12.51 -16.92
C MET A 3 -8.51 12.70 -16.51
N TYR A 4 -8.04 11.80 -15.67
CA TYR A 4 -6.65 11.73 -15.27
C TYR A 4 -5.82 11.12 -16.40
N HIS A 5 -4.81 11.86 -16.87
CA HIS A 5 -3.83 11.38 -17.83
C HIS A 5 -2.45 11.46 -17.19
N PRO A 6 -1.74 10.33 -17.00
CA PRO A 6 -0.37 10.37 -16.52
C PRO A 6 0.53 11.12 -17.52
N SER A 7 1.58 11.78 -17.03
CA SER A 7 2.57 12.41 -17.90
C SER A 7 3.36 11.34 -18.68
N PHE A 8 3.99 11.72 -19.80
CA PHE A 8 4.88 10.81 -20.52
C PHE A 8 6.06 10.36 -19.64
N ASP A 9 6.64 11.27 -18.85
CA ASP A 9 7.67 10.94 -17.85
C ASP A 9 7.20 9.87 -16.83
N ALA A 10 5.94 9.94 -16.38
CA ALA A 10 5.36 8.95 -15.48
C ALA A 10 5.27 7.58 -16.14
N LEU A 11 4.85 7.55 -17.41
CA LEU A 11 4.73 6.32 -18.18
C LEU A 11 6.08 5.69 -18.47
N ASP A 12 7.09 6.48 -18.84
CA ASP A 12 8.43 5.97 -19.13
C ASP A 12 9.12 5.41 -17.86
N LEU A 13 8.93 6.07 -16.72
CA LEU A 13 9.41 5.57 -15.43
C LEU A 13 8.69 4.27 -15.05
N ALA A 14 7.37 4.23 -15.19
CA ALA A 14 6.57 3.04 -14.91
C ALA A 14 6.97 1.88 -15.84
N ASP A 15 7.20 2.14 -17.13
CA ASP A 15 7.64 1.12 -18.08
C ASP A 15 8.97 0.49 -17.66
N THR A 16 9.94 1.31 -17.22
CA THR A 16 11.22 0.81 -16.69
C THR A 16 11.03 -0.08 -15.47
N LEU A 17 10.18 0.35 -14.54
CA LEU A 17 9.89 -0.34 -13.29
C LEU A 17 9.17 -1.67 -13.53
N PHE A 18 8.14 -1.68 -14.38
CA PHE A 18 7.37 -2.89 -14.64
C PHE A 18 8.10 -3.86 -15.54
N GLN A 19 9.04 -3.39 -16.37
CA GLN A 19 9.97 -4.27 -17.05
C GLN A 19 10.88 -5.00 -16.05
N GLU A 20 11.39 -4.31 -15.03
CA GLU A 20 12.21 -4.93 -13.99
C GLU A 20 11.41 -5.94 -13.13
N ILE A 21 10.17 -5.59 -12.75
CA ILE A 21 9.27 -6.52 -12.05
C ILE A 21 8.96 -7.73 -12.94
N GLY A 22 8.66 -7.49 -14.22
CA GLY A 22 8.38 -8.53 -15.20
C GLY A 22 9.54 -9.49 -15.42
N ASN A 23 10.78 -9.02 -15.35
CA ASN A 23 11.98 -9.86 -15.41
C ASN A 23 12.13 -10.77 -14.19
N ARG A 24 11.57 -10.38 -13.04
CA ARG A 24 11.65 -11.11 -11.76
C ARG A 24 10.42 -11.99 -11.49
N THR A 25 9.36 -11.86 -12.28
CA THR A 25 8.07 -12.53 -12.03
C THR A 25 7.61 -13.35 -13.22
N PRO A 26 6.95 -14.50 -13.01
CA PRO A 26 6.41 -15.29 -14.11
C PRO A 26 5.15 -14.64 -14.70
N GLY A 27 4.92 -14.87 -15.99
CA GLY A 27 3.64 -14.56 -16.62
C GLY A 27 3.42 -13.10 -17.03
N TYR A 28 4.45 -12.25 -16.99
CA TYR A 28 4.35 -10.87 -17.48
C TYR A 28 4.10 -10.81 -18.99
N GLU A 29 3.07 -10.07 -19.42
CA GLU A 29 2.65 -9.95 -20.83
C GLU A 29 2.92 -8.56 -21.43
N GLY A 30 3.28 -7.59 -20.61
CA GLY A 30 3.58 -6.22 -21.05
C GLY A 30 2.48 -5.22 -20.73
N ARG A 31 2.46 -4.11 -21.47
CA ARG A 31 1.60 -2.93 -21.24
C ARG A 31 0.51 -2.78 -22.29
N VAL A 32 -0.68 -2.37 -21.84
CA VAL A 32 -1.75 -1.79 -22.68
C VAL A 32 -2.22 -0.48 -22.06
N GLY A 33 -2.01 0.64 -22.77
CA GLY A 33 -2.37 1.96 -22.27
C GLY A 33 -1.57 2.35 -21.02
N VAL A 34 -2.26 2.49 -19.89
CA VAL A 34 -1.66 2.86 -18.58
C VAL A 34 -1.60 1.67 -17.62
N ALA A 35 -1.76 0.44 -18.14
CA ALA A 35 -1.86 -0.79 -17.36
C ALA A 35 -0.89 -1.86 -17.84
N TRP A 36 -0.33 -2.61 -16.90
CA TRP A 36 0.62 -3.71 -17.08
C TRP A 36 -0.01 -5.02 -16.59
N TYR A 37 0.25 -6.10 -17.32
CA TYR A 37 -0.51 -7.34 -17.19
C TYR A 37 0.38 -8.54 -16.89
N TRP A 38 -0.13 -9.41 -16.02
CA TRP A 38 0.38 -10.75 -15.79
C TRP A 38 -0.72 -11.78 -15.95
N HIS A 39 -0.41 -12.85 -16.66
CA HIS A 39 -1.23 -14.04 -16.76
C HIS A 39 -0.59 -15.16 -15.94
N LEU A 40 -1.21 -15.49 -14.80
CA LEU A 40 -0.72 -16.45 -13.82
C LEU A 40 -1.53 -17.77 -13.89
N PRO A 41 -1.01 -18.88 -13.32
CA PRO A 41 -1.75 -20.13 -13.26
C PRO A 41 -3.12 -19.99 -12.58
N GLY A 42 -4.01 -20.97 -12.79
CA GLY A 42 -5.36 -20.93 -12.21
C GLY A 42 -6.29 -19.90 -12.87
N GLY A 43 -5.89 -19.32 -14.01
CA GLY A 43 -6.67 -18.31 -14.73
C GLY A 43 -6.69 -16.96 -14.01
N ILE A 44 -5.65 -16.67 -13.21
CA ILE A 44 -5.50 -15.40 -12.52
C ILE A 44 -4.91 -14.39 -13.51
N ILE A 45 -5.61 -13.26 -13.67
CA ILE A 45 -5.12 -12.08 -14.38
C ILE A 45 -4.80 -11.03 -13.33
N ALA A 46 -3.54 -10.65 -13.24
CA ALA A 46 -3.11 -9.53 -12.41
C ALA A 46 -2.83 -8.31 -13.30
N VAL A 47 -3.30 -7.15 -12.87
CA VAL A 47 -3.20 -5.88 -13.59
C VAL A 47 -2.72 -4.81 -12.63
N ALA A 48 -1.62 -4.15 -12.97
CA ALA A 48 -1.16 -2.94 -12.29
C ALA A 48 -1.45 -1.75 -13.21
N HIS A 49 -2.00 -0.64 -12.71
CA HIS A 49 -2.21 0.57 -13.51
C HIS A 49 -1.86 1.83 -12.75
N LEU A 50 -1.43 2.86 -13.49
CA LEU A 50 -1.20 4.18 -12.90
C LEU A 50 -2.53 4.83 -12.54
N ASP A 51 -2.61 5.27 -11.29
CA ASP A 51 -3.73 6.03 -10.76
C ASP A 51 -3.20 7.17 -9.86
N HIS A 52 -4.10 7.87 -9.19
CA HIS A 52 -3.78 8.94 -8.26
C HIS A 52 -4.73 8.95 -7.07
N ALA A 53 -4.21 9.32 -5.91
CA ALA A 53 -5.03 9.67 -4.76
C ALA A 53 -5.32 11.18 -4.78
N VAL A 54 -6.60 11.53 -4.60
CA VAL A 54 -7.03 12.93 -4.47
C VAL A 54 -6.85 13.36 -3.02
N THR A 55 -5.64 13.82 -2.69
CA THR A 55 -5.32 14.46 -1.40
C THR A 55 -4.89 15.92 -1.61
N PRO A 56 -4.77 16.77 -0.56
CA PRO A 56 -4.34 18.17 -0.71
C PRO A 56 -2.99 18.33 -1.42
N GLU A 57 -2.10 17.36 -1.24
CA GLU A 57 -0.93 17.09 -2.06
C GLU A 57 -1.33 16.00 -3.06
N ARG A 58 -0.98 16.06 -4.35
CA ARG A 58 -1.32 14.98 -5.30
C ARG A 58 -0.33 13.82 -5.14
N TRP A 59 -0.83 12.59 -5.01
CA TRP A 59 -0.01 11.38 -4.95
C TRP A 59 -0.34 10.48 -6.12
N ASP A 60 0.62 10.21 -7.00
CA ASP A 60 0.47 9.15 -7.99
C ASP A 60 0.67 7.79 -7.29
N LEU A 61 -0.06 6.77 -7.73
CA LEU A 61 -0.02 5.42 -7.16
C LEU A 61 -0.13 4.35 -8.25
N ILE A 62 0.38 3.17 -7.97
CA ILE A 62 0.16 1.97 -8.77
C ILE A 62 -0.96 1.19 -8.10
N ARG A 63 -2.11 1.08 -8.78
CA ARG A 63 -3.21 0.23 -8.33
C ARG A 63 -3.11 -1.13 -8.99
N ALA A 64 -2.87 -2.15 -8.18
CA ALA A 64 -2.81 -3.53 -8.60
C ALA A 64 -4.10 -4.27 -8.24
N ARG A 65 -4.57 -5.11 -9.16
CA ARG A 65 -5.76 -5.93 -9.01
C ARG A 65 -5.50 -7.32 -9.56
N ALA A 66 -5.92 -8.35 -8.83
CA ALA A 66 -5.94 -9.73 -9.31
C ALA A 66 -7.37 -10.22 -9.42
N SER A 67 -7.68 -10.87 -10.53
CA SER A 67 -8.99 -11.42 -10.80
C SER A 67 -8.92 -12.80 -11.43
N ASN A 68 -9.98 -13.59 -11.28
CA ASN A 68 -10.17 -14.82 -12.04
C ASN A 68 -11.65 -15.02 -12.37
N SER A 69 -11.95 -15.96 -13.27
CA SER A 69 -13.30 -16.21 -13.75
C SER A 69 -14.29 -16.72 -12.69
N ARG A 70 -13.80 -17.21 -11.54
CA ARG A 70 -14.64 -17.79 -10.48
C ARG A 70 -15.00 -16.79 -9.39
N ALA A 71 -14.06 -15.93 -9.00
CA ALA A 71 -14.19 -15.03 -7.87
C ALA A 71 -14.37 -13.55 -8.29
N GLY A 72 -14.17 -13.21 -9.56
CA GLY A 72 -14.03 -11.81 -9.96
C GLY A 72 -12.72 -11.24 -9.42
N ILE A 73 -12.72 -9.99 -8.96
CA ILE A 73 -11.57 -9.39 -8.27
C ILE A 73 -11.48 -9.98 -6.86
N PHE A 74 -10.33 -10.56 -6.52
CA PHE A 74 -10.12 -11.23 -5.23
C PHE A 74 -8.91 -10.70 -4.46
N SER A 75 -8.07 -9.88 -5.09
CA SER A 75 -6.96 -9.19 -4.44
C SER A 75 -6.79 -7.81 -5.07
N GLU A 76 -6.60 -6.80 -4.22
CA GLU A 76 -6.29 -5.44 -4.61
C GLU A 76 -5.17 -4.93 -3.70
N ALA A 77 -4.25 -4.15 -4.27
CA ALA A 77 -3.16 -3.52 -3.54
C ALA A 77 -2.82 -2.18 -4.20
N ASP A 78 -2.66 -1.14 -3.39
CA ASP A 78 -2.20 0.17 -3.86
C ASP A 78 -0.74 0.34 -3.42
N PHE A 79 0.17 0.53 -4.38
CA PHE A 79 1.59 0.75 -4.17
C PHE A 79 1.92 2.23 -4.38
N PRO A 80 2.62 2.90 -3.45
CA PRO A 80 2.97 4.31 -3.60
C PRO A 80 3.87 4.52 -4.82
N PHE A 81 3.55 5.46 -5.73
CA PHE A 81 4.37 5.69 -6.94
C PHE A 81 4.68 7.18 -7.13
N LYS A 82 5.85 7.67 -6.70
CA LYS A 82 6.19 9.10 -6.78
C LYS A 82 6.98 9.43 -8.05
N VAL A 83 6.29 9.93 -9.08
CA VAL A 83 6.92 10.46 -10.30
C VAL A 83 7.51 11.86 -10.10
N TYR A 84 6.80 12.74 -9.39
CA TYR A 84 7.16 14.15 -9.25
C TYR A 84 8.33 14.44 -8.28
N GLY A 85 9.05 13.40 -7.84
CA GLY A 85 10.31 13.53 -7.09
C GLY A 85 11.55 12.96 -7.81
N THR A 86 11.40 12.38 -9.00
CA THR A 86 12.46 11.53 -9.60
C THR A 86 12.83 11.88 -11.05
N SER A 87 12.00 12.59 -11.81
CA SER A 87 12.35 13.01 -13.18
C SER A 87 13.32 14.22 -13.19
N PRO A 88 14.45 14.15 -13.93
CA PRO A 88 15.35 15.29 -14.12
C PRO A 88 14.81 16.35 -15.10
N THR A 89 13.74 16.04 -15.84
CA THR A 89 13.10 16.90 -16.84
C THR A 89 11.75 17.46 -16.39
N SER A 90 11.13 16.86 -15.37
CA SER A 90 9.93 17.39 -14.73
C SER A 90 10.32 18.37 -13.62
N PRO A 91 9.85 19.62 -13.62
CA PRO A 91 10.18 20.57 -12.56
C PRO A 91 9.58 20.11 -11.22
N PRO A 92 10.36 20.04 -10.12
CA PRO A 92 9.82 19.68 -8.82
C PRO A 92 9.27 20.95 -8.18
N PHE A 93 7.96 21.12 -8.17
CA PHE A 93 7.33 22.06 -7.25
C PHE A 93 6.28 21.32 -6.45
N ILE A 94 6.67 20.84 -5.26
CA ILE A 94 5.72 20.81 -4.16
C ILE A 94 5.61 22.27 -3.72
N HIS A 95 4.52 22.92 -4.09
CA HIS A 95 4.18 24.20 -3.50
C HIS A 95 3.66 23.92 -2.09
N ASP A 96 4.29 24.47 -1.05
CA ASP A 96 3.64 24.54 0.26
C ASP A 96 2.34 25.35 0.16
N MET A 97 1.47 25.30 1.17
CA MET A 97 0.24 26.12 1.21
C MET A 97 0.51 27.65 1.17
N GLN A 98 1.77 28.08 1.17
CA GLN A 98 2.23 29.46 1.14
C GLN A 98 2.97 29.83 -0.18
N GLY A 99 2.98 28.92 -1.16
CA GLY A 99 3.58 29.14 -2.49
C GLY A 99 5.12 29.14 -2.54
N ARG A 100 5.82 28.72 -1.48
CA ARG A 100 7.28 28.61 -1.49
C ARG A 100 7.70 27.24 -2.04
N ALA A 101 8.61 27.28 -3.01
CA ALA A 101 9.22 26.11 -3.61
C ALA A 101 10.31 25.56 -2.68
N GLU A 102 10.07 24.43 -2.04
CA GLU A 102 11.11 23.68 -1.32
C GLU A 102 11.54 22.45 -2.12
N TRP A 103 12.85 22.22 -2.19
CA TRP A 103 13.45 21.03 -2.80
C TRP A 103 13.12 19.80 -1.96
N SER A 104 12.07 19.07 -2.34
CA SER A 104 11.70 17.80 -1.71
C SER A 104 12.56 16.66 -2.27
N ASN A 105 13.73 16.50 -1.65
CA ASN A 105 14.56 15.30 -1.56
C ASN A 105 14.30 14.14 -2.53
N ARG A 106 15.23 14.04 -3.48
CA ARG A 106 15.64 12.89 -4.31
C ARG A 106 16.05 11.62 -3.51
N LEU A 107 15.74 11.53 -2.22
CA LEU A 107 16.45 10.66 -1.24
C LEU A 107 15.56 9.68 -0.45
N TYR A 108 14.24 9.66 -0.62
CA TYR A 108 13.36 8.80 0.18
C TYR A 108 12.38 7.94 -0.61
N PHE A 109 12.58 7.80 -1.93
CA PHE A 109 11.83 6.82 -2.71
C PHE A 109 12.71 5.62 -3.00
N GLN A 110 12.52 4.56 -2.23
CA GLN A 110 13.17 3.28 -2.48
C GLN A 110 12.39 2.56 -3.58
N MET A 111 12.65 2.92 -4.85
CA MET A 111 12.10 2.20 -6.00
C MET A 111 12.37 0.69 -5.91
N GLY A 112 13.47 0.30 -5.26
CA GLY A 112 13.76 -1.09 -4.91
C GLY A 112 12.71 -1.73 -3.99
N GLU A 113 12.30 -1.05 -2.91
CA GLU A 113 11.24 -1.55 -2.01
C GLU A 113 9.93 -1.74 -2.78
N LEU A 114 9.55 -0.78 -3.64
CA LEU A 114 8.34 -0.94 -4.45
C LEU A 114 8.44 -2.12 -5.42
N ILE A 115 9.59 -2.30 -6.09
CA ILE A 115 9.81 -3.46 -6.97
C ILE A 115 9.66 -4.74 -6.15
N ASP A 116 10.30 -4.81 -4.98
CA ASP A 116 10.28 -6.00 -4.12
C ASP A 116 8.86 -6.28 -3.59
N GLU A 117 8.10 -5.26 -3.21
CA GLU A 117 6.70 -5.39 -2.77
C GLU A 117 5.78 -5.90 -3.89
N LEU A 118 5.90 -5.35 -5.10
CA LEU A 118 5.12 -5.80 -6.26
C LEU A 118 5.51 -7.21 -6.71
N VAL A 119 6.80 -7.54 -6.72
CA VAL A 119 7.30 -8.89 -6.99
C VAL A 119 6.71 -9.86 -5.98
N HIS A 120 6.79 -9.54 -4.68
CA HIS A 120 6.24 -10.38 -3.63
C HIS A 120 4.73 -10.59 -3.79
N TRP A 121 3.98 -9.53 -4.11
CA TRP A 121 2.54 -9.63 -4.36
C TRP A 121 2.23 -10.59 -5.53
N ILE A 122 2.96 -10.49 -6.65
CA ILE A 122 2.79 -11.39 -7.81
C ILE A 122 3.18 -12.83 -7.45
N GLU A 123 4.26 -13.04 -6.72
CA GLU A 123 4.69 -14.36 -6.27
C GLU A 123 3.66 -15.02 -5.35
N MET A 124 3.01 -14.26 -4.47
CA MET A 124 1.93 -14.78 -3.62
C MET A 124 0.72 -15.20 -4.45
N LEU A 125 0.32 -14.41 -5.44
CA LEU A 125 -0.76 -14.80 -6.37
C LEU A 125 -0.42 -16.06 -7.14
N HIS A 126 0.84 -16.18 -7.59
CA HIS A 126 1.34 -17.36 -8.26
C HIS A 126 1.32 -18.59 -7.34
N ALA A 127 1.73 -18.43 -6.08
CA ALA A 127 1.72 -19.49 -5.08
C ALA A 127 0.30 -19.95 -4.72
N MET A 128 -0.65 -19.02 -4.56
CA MET A 128 -2.08 -19.33 -4.35
C MET A 128 -2.66 -20.18 -5.48
N ALA A 129 -2.24 -19.92 -6.72
CA ALA A 129 -2.72 -20.68 -7.87
C ALA A 129 -2.20 -22.11 -7.91
N ILE A 130 -0.97 -22.34 -7.43
CA ILE A 130 -0.32 -23.65 -7.42
C ILE A 130 -0.75 -24.46 -6.18
N SER A 131 -0.96 -23.79 -5.05
CA SER A 131 -1.42 -24.42 -3.81
C SER A 131 -2.55 -23.57 -3.18
N PRO A 132 -3.83 -23.96 -3.37
CA PRO A 132 -4.96 -23.21 -2.82
C PRO A 132 -5.05 -23.24 -1.28
N GLN A 133 -4.12 -23.93 -0.59
CA GLN A 133 -3.98 -23.86 0.87
C GLN A 133 -3.09 -22.69 1.34
N VAL A 134 -2.41 -22.00 0.42
CA VAL A 134 -1.73 -20.74 0.71
C VAL A 134 -2.80 -19.66 0.68
N ASN A 135 -3.32 -19.29 1.85
CA ASN A 135 -4.11 -18.07 1.96
C ASN A 135 -3.23 -16.89 1.55
N PRO A 136 -3.69 -15.97 0.68
CA PRO A 136 -3.00 -14.70 0.50
C PRO A 136 -2.86 -14.04 1.88
N PRO A 137 -1.83 -13.20 2.12
CA PRO A 137 -2.04 -12.15 3.10
C PRO A 137 -3.25 -11.39 2.57
N ALA A 138 -4.33 -11.46 3.35
CA ALA A 138 -5.57 -10.79 3.05
C ALA A 138 -5.24 -9.36 2.59
N SER A 139 -5.95 -8.89 1.57
CA SER A 139 -6.24 -7.48 1.36
C SER A 139 -6.10 -6.71 2.67
N PHE A 140 -5.37 -5.57 2.65
CA PHE A 140 -5.10 -4.71 3.81
C PHE A 140 -6.18 -4.89 4.87
N PRO A 141 -5.84 -5.44 6.07
CA PRO A 141 -6.85 -5.97 6.97
C PRO A 141 -7.87 -4.88 7.26
N ALA A 142 -9.09 -5.07 6.75
CA ALA A 142 -10.18 -4.15 7.00
C ALA A 142 -10.37 -4.10 8.51
N LEU A 143 -10.00 -2.97 9.13
CA LEU A 143 -10.04 -2.83 10.58
C LEU A 143 -11.49 -3.02 11.05
N SER A 144 -11.68 -3.90 12.02
CA SER A 144 -12.95 -4.01 12.73
C SER A 144 -13.27 -2.71 13.47
N GLY A 145 -14.56 -2.49 13.80
CA GLY A 145 -14.97 -1.29 14.52
C GLY A 145 -14.24 -1.08 15.85
N LEU A 146 -13.84 -2.17 16.52
CA LEU A 146 -13.03 -2.11 17.76
C LEU A 146 -11.58 -1.69 17.47
N GLU A 147 -10.98 -2.22 16.41
CA GLU A 147 -9.61 -1.91 16.01
C GLU A 147 -9.47 -0.44 15.61
N ARG A 148 -10.43 0.13 14.89
CA ARG A 148 -10.45 1.56 14.59
C ARG A 148 -10.52 2.41 15.85
N ARG A 149 -11.36 2.01 16.83
CA ARG A 149 -11.44 2.72 18.12
C ARG A 149 -10.13 2.67 18.90
N LEU A 150 -9.42 1.54 18.87
CA LEU A 150 -8.10 1.41 19.50
C LEU A 150 -7.08 2.36 18.86
N VAL A 151 -7.03 2.41 17.52
CA VAL A 151 -6.13 3.32 16.78
C VAL A 151 -6.47 4.77 17.08
N ARG A 152 -7.75 5.14 17.02
CA ARG A 152 -8.23 6.50 17.32
C ARG A 152 -7.88 6.93 18.74
N TYR A 153 -8.11 6.06 19.73
CA TYR A 153 -7.74 6.33 21.12
C TYR A 153 -6.22 6.51 21.28
N ALA A 154 -5.41 5.69 20.60
CA ALA A 154 -3.95 5.86 20.63
C ALA A 154 -3.52 7.22 20.04
N MET A 155 -4.16 7.67 18.96
CA MET A 155 -3.88 8.97 18.34
C MET A 155 -4.33 10.14 19.21
N GLU A 156 -5.55 10.10 19.72
CA GLU A 156 -6.16 11.23 20.44
C GLU A 156 -5.71 11.34 21.91
N ALA A 157 -5.59 10.20 22.60
CA ALA A 157 -5.34 10.17 24.05
C ALA A 157 -3.91 9.78 24.43
N LEU A 158 -3.16 9.13 23.53
CA LEU A 158 -1.81 8.63 23.79
C LEU A 158 -0.75 9.25 22.86
N ASP A 159 -1.07 10.34 22.14
CA ASP A 159 -0.14 11.04 21.24
C ASP A 159 0.51 10.10 20.21
N GLY A 160 -0.32 9.22 19.62
CA GLY A 160 0.09 8.21 18.64
C GLY A 160 0.82 7.00 19.22
N GLN A 161 0.98 6.90 20.53
CA GLN A 161 1.64 5.76 21.18
C GLN A 161 0.70 4.57 21.35
N PHE A 162 1.13 3.39 20.90
CA PHE A 162 0.36 2.16 21.04
C PHE A 162 0.74 1.41 22.33
N VAL A 163 0.36 1.97 23.48
CA VAL A 163 0.72 1.44 24.80
C VAL A 163 -0.31 0.40 25.26
N LEU A 164 0.07 -0.88 25.24
CA LEU A 164 -0.80 -2.02 25.57
C LEU A 164 -1.51 -1.87 26.93
N LYS A 165 -0.81 -1.36 27.94
CA LYS A 165 -1.38 -1.16 29.28
C LYS A 165 -2.53 -0.15 29.25
N SER A 166 -2.27 1.04 28.71
CA SER A 166 -3.24 2.13 28.62
C SER A 166 -4.43 1.78 27.73
N LEU A 167 -4.18 1.07 26.62
CA LEU A 167 -5.24 0.59 25.72
C LEU A 167 -6.11 -0.49 26.37
N TYR A 168 -5.51 -1.41 27.13
CA TYR A 168 -6.30 -2.42 27.86
C TYR A 168 -7.15 -1.79 28.96
N GLU A 169 -6.63 -0.80 29.68
CA GLU A 169 -7.38 -0.06 30.71
C GLU A 169 -8.58 0.69 30.11
N ALA A 170 -8.41 1.30 28.92
CA ALA A 170 -9.49 2.04 28.25
C ALA A 170 -10.57 1.14 27.61
N PHE A 171 -10.20 -0.06 27.12
CA PHE A 171 -11.11 -0.97 26.42
C PHE A 171 -11.38 -2.28 27.20
N GLN A 172 -11.26 -2.21 28.53
CA GLN A 172 -11.47 -3.35 29.40
C GLN A 172 -12.91 -3.90 29.24
N GLY A 173 -13.02 -5.19 28.96
CA GLY A 173 -14.30 -5.86 28.71
C GLY A 173 -14.67 -6.02 27.24
N GLU A 174 -14.05 -5.24 26.35
CA GLU A 174 -14.22 -5.38 24.89
C GLU A 174 -13.09 -6.20 24.24
N ILE A 175 -11.90 -6.18 24.83
CA ILE A 175 -10.74 -6.96 24.38
C ILE A 175 -9.97 -7.58 25.55
N SER A 176 -9.45 -8.80 25.36
CA SER A 176 -8.56 -9.43 26.33
C SER A 176 -7.12 -8.94 26.15
N ARG A 177 -6.30 -8.97 27.22
CA ARG A 177 -4.87 -8.61 27.13
C ARG A 177 -4.11 -9.45 26.11
N SER A 178 -4.39 -10.75 26.05
CA SER A 178 -3.74 -11.67 25.11
C SER A 178 -4.07 -11.31 23.66
N ARG A 179 -5.34 -11.00 23.37
CA ARG A 179 -5.79 -10.59 22.04
C ARG A 179 -5.18 -9.25 21.65
N LEU A 180 -5.14 -8.27 22.55
CA LEU A 180 -4.52 -6.96 22.30
C LEU A 180 -3.01 -7.09 22.02
N SER A 181 -2.32 -7.96 22.76
CA SER A 181 -0.89 -8.23 22.53
C SER A 181 -0.64 -8.94 21.20
N SER A 182 -1.45 -9.93 20.86
CA SER A 182 -1.35 -10.62 19.57
C SER A 182 -1.59 -9.67 18.41
N LEU A 183 -2.58 -8.78 18.56
CA LEU A 183 -2.92 -7.78 17.56
C LEU A 183 -1.78 -6.77 17.35
N ALA A 184 -1.16 -6.31 18.44
CA ALA A 184 0.01 -5.45 18.34
C ALA A 184 1.18 -6.14 17.63
N GLN A 185 1.45 -7.42 17.92
CA GLN A 185 2.49 -8.18 17.22
C GLN A 185 2.19 -8.36 15.74
N THR A 186 0.94 -8.67 15.39
CA THR A 186 0.51 -8.77 13.99
C THR A 186 0.67 -7.43 13.26
N TRP A 187 0.29 -6.32 13.90
CA TRP A 187 0.46 -4.99 13.31
C TRP A 187 1.93 -4.55 13.23
N GLU A 188 2.79 -4.95 14.16
CA GLU A 188 4.25 -4.75 14.05
C GLU A 188 4.83 -5.55 12.86
N MET A 189 4.44 -6.82 12.70
CA MET A 189 4.90 -7.66 11.58
C MET A 189 4.47 -7.12 10.22
N ASN A 190 3.31 -6.45 10.17
CA ASN A 190 2.77 -5.84 8.95
C ASN A 190 3.18 -4.36 8.78
N ASN A 191 4.14 -3.85 9.55
CA ASN A 191 4.59 -2.45 9.53
C ASN A 191 3.49 -1.39 9.78
N LEU A 192 2.37 -1.81 10.39
CA LEU A 192 1.27 -0.93 10.83
C LEU A 192 1.55 -0.28 12.19
N LEU A 193 2.46 -0.88 12.96
CA LEU A 193 3.07 -0.27 14.15
C LEU A 193 4.59 -0.21 13.99
N THR A 194 5.22 0.81 14.56
CA THR A 194 6.68 0.82 14.71
C THR A 194 7.13 -0.20 15.76
N GLY A 195 8.41 -0.61 15.69
CA GLY A 195 9.06 -1.35 16.78
C GLY A 195 9.10 -0.53 18.08
N HIS A 196 9.53 -1.16 19.19
CA HIS A 196 9.49 -0.52 20.51
C HIS A 196 10.31 0.79 20.57
N PRO A 197 9.73 1.90 21.10
CA PRO A 197 8.35 2.03 21.58
C PRO A 197 7.32 2.07 20.44
N ARG A 198 6.26 1.26 20.55
CA ARG A 198 5.23 1.11 19.51
C ARG A 198 4.49 2.42 19.25
N ARG A 199 4.43 2.83 17.99
CA ARG A 199 3.65 3.97 17.51
C ARG A 199 2.77 3.57 16.34
N VAL A 200 1.61 4.19 16.27
CA VAL A 200 0.70 4.10 15.12
C VAL A 200 1.39 4.72 13.91
N THR A 201 1.50 3.97 12.81
CA THR A 201 2.03 4.49 11.55
C THR A 201 0.93 5.19 10.76
N TYR A 202 1.32 6.02 9.79
CA TYR A 202 0.37 6.68 8.88
C TYR A 202 -0.51 5.69 8.11
N ALA A 203 0.02 4.50 7.80
CA ALA A 203 -0.75 3.43 7.15
C ALA A 203 -1.90 2.92 8.03
N LEU A 204 -1.62 2.66 9.31
CA LEU A 204 -2.65 2.23 10.26
C LEU A 204 -3.67 3.33 10.56
N MET A 205 -3.24 4.59 10.53
CA MET A 205 -4.11 5.75 10.68
C MET A 205 -5.09 5.87 9.50
N ALA A 206 -4.59 5.77 8.26
CA ALA A 206 -5.42 5.84 7.06
C ALA A 206 -6.51 4.73 7.06
N LEU A 207 -6.15 3.51 7.45
CA LEU A 207 -7.10 2.39 7.58
C LEU A 207 -8.18 2.62 8.66
N ALA A 208 -7.90 3.44 9.67
CA ALA A 208 -8.85 3.79 10.71
C ALA A 208 -9.83 4.89 10.29
N ASP A 209 -9.49 5.67 9.25
CA ASP A 209 -10.26 6.81 8.76
C ASP A 209 -11.12 6.48 7.51
N GLU A 210 -10.88 5.35 6.82
CA GLU A 210 -11.65 4.88 5.65
C GLU A 210 -13.10 4.38 5.95
N ALA A 211 -13.85 5.04 6.84
CA ALA A 211 -15.25 4.68 7.15
C ALA A 211 -16.21 5.88 7.21
#